data_AF-A0A7W1DTW9-F1
#
_entry.id   AF-A0A7W1DTW9-F1
#
_cell.length_a   1.000
_cell.length_b   1.000
_cell.length_c   1.000
_cell.angle_alpha   90.00
_cell.angle_beta   90.00
_cell.angle_gamma   90.00
#
_symmetry.space_group_name_H-M   'P 1'
#
loop_
_entity.id
_entity.type
_entity.pdbx_description
1 polymer ?
#
loop_
_entity_poly.entity_id
_entity_poly.type
_entity_poly.pdbx_seq_one_letter_code
_entity_poly.pdbx_strand_id
1 'polypeptide(L)'
;MVIINEAMARQYWPQADPLVDRLTIGKGVMREFETEGERQIIGVVADIRSQGLNSEPQPQMWIPQAQVPDAANALNVGLTPISWIVRTQVAPQSLSGAIQDKLQQATGLPVSNVRSMDEIVALSVSRQKFNMWVMAVFGACALLLAAIGIYGLMAYSVEQRTQEIGIRLALGAQASQVRRWS
;
A
#
# COMPACT_ATOMS: atom_id res chain seq x y z
N MET A 1 2.69 23.33 21.13
CA MET A 1 2.88 21.90 21.48
C MET A 1 2.92 21.06 20.23
N VAL A 2 3.49 19.86 20.30
CA VAL A 2 3.63 18.90 19.19
C VAL A 2 3.63 17.46 19.72
N ILE A 3 3.13 16.53 18.92
CA ILE A 3 3.21 15.08 19.15
C ILE A 3 4.07 14.48 18.06
N ILE A 4 4.94 13.52 18.39
CA ILE A 4 5.82 12.86 17.41
C ILE A 4 5.56 11.35 17.38
N ASN A 5 6.01 10.65 16.35
CA ASN A 5 5.99 9.18 16.34
C ASN A 5 7.30 8.57 16.89
N GLU A 6 7.26 7.27 17.17
CA GLU A 6 8.44 6.53 17.64
C GLU A 6 9.61 6.57 16.65
N ALA A 7 9.36 6.55 15.33
CA ALA A 7 10.44 6.65 14.35
C ALA A 7 11.21 7.97 14.47
N MET A 8 10.51 9.09 14.64
CA MET A 8 11.14 10.39 14.89
C MET A 8 11.89 10.39 16.23
N ALA A 9 11.29 9.85 17.29
CA ALA A 9 11.93 9.74 18.59
C ALA A 9 13.25 8.96 18.52
N ARG A 10 13.25 7.78 17.88
CA ARG A 10 14.45 6.93 17.71
C ARG A 10 15.53 7.60 16.86
N GLN A 11 15.14 8.34 15.82
CA GLN A 11 16.09 8.96 14.91
C GLN A 11 16.80 10.18 15.51
N TYR A 12 16.05 11.05 16.19
CA TYR A 12 16.59 12.33 16.68
C TYR A 12 16.95 12.30 18.17
N TRP A 13 16.37 11.40 18.96
CA TRP A 13 16.69 11.21 20.37
C TRP A 13 17.02 9.74 20.68
N PRO A 14 18.08 9.15 20.08
CA PRO A 14 18.41 7.73 20.28
C PRO A 14 18.77 7.38 21.74
N GLN A 15 19.20 8.36 22.54
CA GLN A 15 19.64 8.18 23.93
C GLN A 15 19.05 9.24 24.88
N ALA A 16 18.11 10.06 24.40
CA ALA A 16 17.54 11.18 25.14
C ALA A 16 16.02 11.03 25.22
N ASP A 17 15.41 11.66 26.22
CA ASP A 17 13.96 11.74 26.30
C ASP A 17 13.45 12.88 25.41
N PRO A 18 12.68 12.61 24.34
CA PRO A 18 12.14 13.67 23.50
C PRO A 18 11.14 14.58 24.24
N LEU A 19 10.52 14.12 25.34
CA LEU A 19 9.49 14.88 26.05
C LEU A 19 10.02 16.09 26.82
N VAL A 20 11.32 16.10 27.15
CA VAL A 20 11.95 17.23 27.81
C VAL A 20 12.42 18.32 26.84
N ASP A 21 12.37 18.04 25.54
CA ASP A 21 12.92 18.90 24.50
C ASP A 21 11.85 19.80 23.84
N ARG A 22 12.32 20.82 23.14
CA ARG A 22 11.49 21.79 22.41
C ARG A 22 11.93 21.89 20.96
N LEU A 23 10.95 21.90 20.08
CA LEU A 23 11.17 21.97 18.63
C LEU A 23 10.78 23.32 18.08
N THR A 24 11.59 23.83 17.16
CA THR A 24 11.22 24.94 16.28
C THR A 24 11.00 24.42 14.87
N ILE A 25 9.90 24.81 14.24
CA ILE A 25 9.50 24.26 12.94
C ILE A 25 9.70 25.33 11.87
N GLY A 26 10.49 25.03 10.84
CA GLY A 26 10.60 25.85 9.63
C GLY A 26 11.20 27.26 9.80
N LYS A 27 11.52 27.69 11.03
CA LYS A 27 12.07 29.01 11.32
C LYS A 27 13.42 29.20 10.62
N GLY A 28 13.52 30.26 9.83
CA GLY A 28 14.72 30.56 9.02
C GLY A 28 14.83 29.74 7.72
N VAL A 29 13.90 28.82 7.46
CA VAL A 29 13.81 28.06 6.20
C VAL A 29 12.66 28.58 5.35
N MET A 30 11.51 28.86 5.97
CA MET A 30 10.32 29.41 5.31
C MET A 30 9.88 30.68 6.01
N ARG A 31 9.50 31.70 5.22
CA ARG A 31 9.13 33.02 5.72
C ARG A 31 7.87 32.96 6.59
N GLU A 32 6.97 32.05 6.25
CA GLU A 32 5.70 31.76 6.92
C GLU A 32 5.89 31.21 8.34
N PHE A 33 7.10 30.75 8.67
CA PHE A 33 7.47 30.19 9.98
C PHE A 33 8.49 31.08 10.73
N GLU A 34 8.75 32.32 10.29
CA GLU A 34 9.69 33.21 10.99
C GLU A 34 9.23 33.57 12.41
N THR A 35 7.92 33.70 12.59
CA THR A 35 7.29 33.99 13.90
C THR A 35 7.02 32.72 14.71
N GLU A 36 7.43 31.55 14.20
CA GLU A 36 7.20 30.28 14.88
C GLU A 36 8.00 30.23 16.18
N GLY A 37 7.28 29.99 17.27
CA GLY A 37 7.84 29.79 18.61
C GLY A 37 8.27 28.34 18.85
N GLU A 38 9.00 28.14 19.95
CA GLU A 38 9.33 26.79 20.42
C GLU A 38 8.06 26.02 20.80
N ARG A 39 7.99 24.75 20.39
CA ARG A 39 6.91 23.82 20.69
C ARG A 39 7.44 22.71 21.59
N GLN A 40 6.83 22.56 22.76
CA GLN A 40 7.08 21.41 23.61
C GLN A 40 6.50 20.13 23.00
N ILE A 41 7.29 19.06 23.02
CA ILE A 41 6.83 17.72 22.69
C ILE A 41 6.04 17.18 23.88
N ILE A 42 4.76 16.88 23.68
CA ILE A 42 3.84 16.48 24.75
C ILE A 42 3.50 14.99 24.73
N GLY A 43 4.00 14.25 23.73
CA GLY A 43 3.72 12.82 23.61
C GLY A 43 4.43 12.19 22.43
N VAL A 44 4.64 10.88 22.54
CA VAL A 44 5.11 10.00 21.48
C VAL A 44 4.01 8.99 21.19
N VAL A 45 3.64 8.84 19.92
CA VAL A 45 2.64 7.86 19.46
C VAL A 45 3.29 6.75 18.65
N ALA A 46 2.62 5.59 18.61
CA ALA A 46 3.06 4.47 17.79
C ALA A 46 3.15 4.84 16.31
N ASP A 47 4.06 4.17 15.61
CA ASP A 47 4.31 4.41 14.20
C ASP A 47 3.10 4.10 13.31
N ILE A 48 2.81 5.01 12.37
CA ILE A 48 1.77 4.83 11.36
C ILE A 48 2.42 4.59 9.99
N ARG A 49 2.02 3.50 9.34
CA ARG A 49 2.44 3.17 7.97
C ARG A 49 1.57 3.91 6.95
N SER A 50 1.89 5.18 6.69
CA SER A 50 1.14 6.01 5.75
C SER A 50 1.48 5.79 4.28
N GLN A 51 2.67 5.25 3.95
CA GLN A 51 3.12 5.02 2.57
C GLN A 51 2.97 3.57 2.08
N GLY A 52 2.32 2.70 2.87
CA GLY A 52 2.06 1.31 2.54
C GLY A 52 2.58 0.33 3.60
N LEU A 53 2.09 -0.92 3.55
CA LEU A 53 2.46 -1.93 4.56
C LEU A 53 3.95 -2.31 4.52
N ASN A 54 4.60 -2.16 3.36
CA ASN A 54 6.01 -2.53 3.16
C ASN A 54 6.99 -1.37 3.34
N SER A 55 6.52 -0.15 3.64
CA SER A 55 7.41 0.99 3.89
C SER A 55 7.73 1.09 5.38
N GLU A 56 8.99 1.36 5.71
CA GLU A 56 9.38 1.72 7.06
C GLU A 56 8.66 3.01 7.50
N PRO A 57 8.18 3.09 8.75
CA PRO A 57 7.61 4.31 9.29
C PRO A 57 8.63 5.45 9.24
N GLN A 58 8.26 6.55 8.58
CA GLN A 58 9.07 7.76 8.52
C GLN A 58 8.83 8.62 9.76
N PRO A 59 9.79 9.51 10.12
CA PRO A 59 9.57 10.52 11.14
C PRO A 59 8.34 11.38 10.84
N GLN A 60 7.40 11.45 11.77
CA GLN A 60 6.16 12.20 11.66
C GLN A 60 5.90 13.00 12.93
N MET A 61 5.31 14.18 12.75
CA MET A 61 4.86 15.03 13.83
C MET A 61 3.44 15.55 13.55
N TRP A 62 2.68 15.77 14.62
CA TRP A 62 1.34 16.33 14.58
C TRP A 62 1.28 17.60 15.42
N ILE A 63 0.75 18.65 14.80
CA ILE A 63 0.59 19.96 15.40
C ILE A 63 -0.91 20.23 15.55
N PRO A 64 -1.40 20.64 16.73
CA PRO A 64 -2.78 21.07 16.85
C PRO A 64 -3.07 22.24 15.90
N GLN A 65 -4.09 22.07 15.04
CA GLN A 65 -4.38 23.03 13.98
C GLN A 65 -4.66 24.45 14.52
N ALA A 66 -5.23 24.56 15.73
CA ALA A 66 -5.48 25.84 16.40
C ALA A 66 -4.21 26.60 16.82
N GLN A 67 -3.03 25.96 16.77
CA GLN A 67 -1.74 26.57 17.11
C GLN A 67 -0.86 26.80 15.88
N VAL A 68 -1.35 26.50 14.68
CA VAL A 68 -0.60 26.77 13.45
C VAL A 68 -0.80 28.25 13.10
N PRO A 69 0.27 29.02 12.86
CA PRO A 69 0.14 30.42 12.44
C PRO A 69 -0.66 30.56 11.15
N ASP A 70 -1.39 31.65 11.00
CA ASP A 70 -2.24 31.89 9.82
C ASP A 70 -1.45 31.82 8.50
N ALA A 71 -0.23 32.37 8.48
CA ALA A 71 0.65 32.32 7.31
C ALA A 71 1.04 30.88 6.92
N ALA A 72 1.41 30.06 7.91
CA ALA A 72 1.73 28.64 7.71
C ALA A 72 0.48 27.85 7.29
N ASN A 73 -0.69 28.17 7.85
CA ASN A 73 -1.95 27.53 7.45
C ASN A 73 -2.32 27.88 6.00
N ALA A 74 -2.19 29.14 5.59
CA ALA A 74 -2.44 29.57 4.21
C ALA A 74 -1.52 28.86 3.21
N LEU A 75 -0.23 28.69 3.56
CA LEU A 75 0.71 27.90 2.77
C LEU A 75 0.29 26.43 2.68
N ASN A 76 -0.08 25.81 3.80
CA ASN A 76 -0.53 24.41 3.84
C ASN A 76 -1.75 24.16 2.96
N VAL A 77 -2.73 25.07 2.97
CA VAL A 77 -3.94 24.99 2.11
C VAL A 77 -3.56 25.05 0.63
N GLY A 78 -2.55 25.85 0.28
CA GLY A 78 -2.05 25.97 -1.10
C GLY A 78 -1.26 24.75 -1.58
N LEU A 79 -0.57 24.04 -0.68
CA LEU A 79 0.25 22.88 -1.00
C LEU A 79 -0.54 21.57 -1.01
N THR A 80 -1.49 21.41 -0.08
CA THR A 80 -2.21 20.15 0.11
C THR A 80 -3.68 20.40 0.48
N PRO A 81 -4.62 19.60 -0.05
CA PRO A 81 -6.02 19.72 0.32
C PRO A 81 -6.21 19.37 1.80
N ILE A 82 -6.84 20.28 2.56
CA ILE A 82 -7.23 19.99 3.93
C ILE A 82 -8.30 18.90 3.92
N SER A 83 -8.04 17.83 4.66
CA SER A 83 -8.98 16.74 4.85
C SER A 83 -9.51 16.77 6.27
N TRP A 84 -10.84 16.80 6.41
CA TRP A 84 -11.51 16.66 7.70
C TRP A 84 -12.02 15.24 7.87
N ILE A 85 -11.78 14.66 9.04
CA ILE A 85 -12.23 13.32 9.38
C ILE A 85 -13.35 13.45 10.40
N VAL A 86 -14.53 12.94 10.05
CA VAL A 86 -15.71 12.93 10.92
C VAL A 86 -16.05 11.50 11.28
N ARG A 87 -16.13 11.22 12.58
CA ARG A 87 -16.62 9.93 13.09
C ARG A 87 -18.13 10.02 13.27
N THR A 88 -18.85 9.08 12.66
CA THR A 88 -20.31 8.98 12.76
C THR A 88 -20.76 7.54 12.92
N GLN A 89 -21.94 7.32 13.52
CA GLN A 89 -22.58 6.01 13.63
C GLN A 89 -23.69 5.81 12.57
N VAL A 90 -24.11 6.88 11.88
CA VAL A 90 -25.09 6.81 10.79
C VAL A 90 -24.39 6.73 9.44
N ALA A 91 -25.11 6.29 8.40
CA ALA A 91 -24.56 6.16 7.05
C ALA A 91 -23.87 7.47 6.61
N PRO A 92 -22.58 7.47 6.25
CA PRO A 92 -21.83 8.67 5.90
C PRO A 92 -22.48 9.50 4.79
N GLN A 93 -23.15 8.81 3.84
CA GLN A 93 -23.87 9.42 2.72
C GLN A 93 -25.09 10.24 3.17
N SER A 94 -25.69 9.90 4.31
CA SER A 94 -26.83 10.65 4.86
C SER A 94 -26.44 11.97 5.51
N LEU A 95 -25.17 12.09 5.95
CA LEU A 95 -24.64 13.31 6.58
C LEU A 95 -23.83 14.17 5.63
N SER A 96 -23.46 13.66 4.45
CA SER A 96 -22.54 14.33 3.52
C SER A 96 -23.00 15.75 3.16
N GLY A 97 -24.28 15.94 2.80
CA GLY A 97 -24.85 17.25 2.47
C GLY A 97 -24.84 18.21 3.65
N ALA A 98 -25.31 17.78 4.83
CA ALA A 98 -25.32 18.62 6.02
C ALA A 98 -23.91 19.03 6.48
N ILE A 99 -22.95 18.12 6.37
CA ILE A 99 -21.53 18.38 6.67
C ILE A 99 -20.95 19.37 5.66
N GLN A 100 -21.20 19.18 4.36
CA GLN A 100 -20.75 20.09 3.30
C GLN A 100 -21.29 21.51 3.52
N ASP A 101 -22.60 21.66 3.77
CA ASP A 101 -23.23 22.95 4.00
C ASP A 101 -22.63 23.66 5.23
N LYS A 102 -22.44 22.92 6.34
CA LYS A 102 -21.88 23.49 7.57
C LYS A 102 -20.41 23.87 7.41
N LEU A 103 -19.61 23.06 6.73
CA LEU A 103 -18.20 23.38 6.45
C LEU A 103 -18.09 24.55 5.48
N GLN A 104 -18.94 24.62 4.46
CA GLN A 104 -18.95 25.75 3.53
C GLN A 104 -19.34 27.05 4.24
N GLN A 105 -20.32 27.02 5.14
CA GLN A 105 -20.69 28.17 5.96
C GLN A 105 -19.56 28.60 6.92
N ALA A 106 -18.84 27.64 7.51
CA ALA A 106 -17.79 27.93 8.47
C ALA A 106 -16.46 28.37 7.84
N THR A 107 -16.14 27.86 6.65
CA THR A 107 -14.81 28.03 6.02
C THR A 107 -14.85 28.84 4.72
N GLY A 108 -16.00 28.99 4.09
CA GLY A 108 -16.14 29.61 2.76
C GLY A 108 -15.58 28.75 1.61
N LEU A 109 -14.99 27.59 1.90
CA LEU A 109 -14.36 26.72 0.92
C LEU A 109 -15.37 25.69 0.37
N PRO A 110 -15.39 25.44 -0.95
CA PRO A 110 -16.20 24.38 -1.52
C PRO A 110 -15.67 23.01 -1.07
N VAL A 111 -16.45 22.31 -0.26
CA VAL A 111 -16.15 20.94 0.15
C VAL A 111 -16.42 20.02 -1.03
N SER A 112 -15.36 19.61 -1.72
CA SER A 112 -15.45 18.66 -2.84
C SER A 112 -14.84 17.32 -2.40
N ASN A 113 -15.54 16.22 -2.69
CA ASN A 113 -15.21 14.84 -2.27
C ASN A 113 -15.41 14.51 -0.78
N VAL A 114 -16.67 14.40 -0.35
CA VAL A 114 -16.98 13.59 0.85
C VAL A 114 -16.87 12.11 0.47
N ARG A 115 -15.99 11.37 1.16
CA ARG A 115 -15.82 9.92 0.98
C ARG A 115 -15.89 9.22 2.31
N SER A 116 -16.49 8.04 2.31
CA SER A 116 -16.44 7.13 3.45
C SER A 116 -15.05 6.51 3.59
N MET A 117 -14.70 6.09 4.81
CA MET A 117 -13.42 5.41 5.03
C MET A 117 -13.35 4.08 4.26
N ASP A 118 -14.50 3.41 4.06
CA ASP A 118 -14.59 2.17 3.26
C ASP A 118 -14.20 2.42 1.80
N GLU A 119 -14.66 3.53 1.20
CA GLU A 119 -14.26 3.93 -0.16
C GLU A 119 -12.76 4.26 -0.24
N ILE A 120 -12.22 4.94 0.77
CA ILE A 120 -10.78 5.26 0.85
C ILE A 120 -9.95 3.97 0.92
N VAL A 121 -10.36 3.01 1.75
CA VAL A 121 -9.72 1.70 1.87
C VAL A 121 -9.84 0.91 0.56
N ALA A 122 -11.02 0.89 -0.06
CA ALA A 122 -11.23 0.21 -1.34
C ALA A 122 -10.31 0.74 -2.44
N LEU A 123 -10.15 2.06 -2.53
CA LEU A 123 -9.23 2.70 -3.48
C LEU A 123 -7.78 2.31 -3.23
N SER A 124 -7.35 2.27 -1.96
CA SER A 124 -5.98 1.90 -1.59
C SER A 124 -5.65 0.45 -1.97
N VAL A 125 -6.59 -0.48 -1.78
CA VAL A 125 -6.38 -1.91 -2.04
C VAL A 125 -6.61 -2.29 -3.50
N SER A 126 -7.39 -1.51 -4.26
CA SER A 126 -7.76 -1.82 -5.64
C SER A 126 -6.56 -2.06 -6.57
N ARG A 127 -5.54 -1.19 -6.50
CA ARG A 127 -4.32 -1.28 -7.33
C ARG A 127 -3.52 -2.55 -7.06
N GLN A 128 -3.42 -2.97 -5.80
CA GLN A 128 -2.67 -4.16 -5.41
C GLN A 128 -3.41 -5.44 -5.82
N LYS A 129 -4.74 -5.46 -5.70
CA LYS A 129 -5.59 -6.56 -6.19
C LYS A 129 -5.51 -6.71 -7.71
N PHE A 130 -5.47 -5.61 -8.45
CA PHE A 130 -5.36 -5.65 -9.91
C PHE A 130 -4.05 -6.33 -10.37
N ASN A 131 -2.90 -5.93 -9.81
CA ASN A 131 -1.62 -6.53 -10.15
C ASN A 131 -1.56 -8.03 -9.82
N MET A 132 -2.12 -8.42 -8.66
CA MET A 132 -2.22 -9.83 -8.27
C MET A 132 -3.07 -10.64 -9.25
N TRP A 133 -4.20 -10.10 -9.70
CA TRP A 133 -5.03 -10.74 -10.73
C TRP A 133 -4.28 -10.94 -12.05
N VAL A 134 -3.57 -9.91 -12.52
CA VAL A 134 -2.76 -10.00 -13.75
C VAL A 134 -1.69 -11.09 -13.61
N MET A 135 -0.96 -11.12 -12.50
CA MET A 135 0.04 -12.16 -12.22
C MET A 135 -0.56 -13.57 -12.16
N ALA A 136 -1.74 -13.71 -11.54
CA ALA A 136 -2.44 -14.99 -11.46
C ALA A 136 -2.85 -15.51 -12.85
N VAL A 137 -3.35 -14.62 -13.73
CA VAL A 137 -3.71 -14.98 -15.11
C VAL A 137 -2.47 -15.39 -15.90
N PHE A 138 -1.38 -14.62 -15.83
CA PHE A 138 -0.12 -14.98 -16.50
C PHE A 138 0.43 -16.33 -16.00
N GLY A 139 0.41 -16.56 -14.68
CA GLY A 139 0.83 -17.83 -14.08
C GLY A 139 -0.02 -19.00 -14.56
N ALA A 140 -1.34 -18.84 -14.62
CA ALA A 140 -2.26 -19.86 -15.12
C ALA A 140 -2.00 -20.19 -16.61
N CYS A 141 -1.80 -19.17 -17.45
CA CYS A 141 -1.45 -19.36 -18.86
C CYS A 141 -0.11 -20.08 -19.05
N ALA A 142 0.92 -19.70 -18.29
CA ALA A 142 2.23 -20.34 -18.33
C ALA A 142 2.14 -21.83 -17.92
N LEU A 143 1.35 -22.14 -16.88
CA LEU A 143 1.11 -23.50 -16.42
C LEU A 143 0.41 -24.35 -17.49
N LEU A 144 -0.62 -23.80 -18.16
CA LEU A 144 -1.32 -24.48 -19.26
C LEU A 144 -0.39 -24.76 -20.44
N LEU A 145 0.42 -23.78 -20.86
CA LEU A 145 1.39 -23.97 -21.93
C LEU A 145 2.44 -25.03 -21.59
N ALA A 146 2.93 -25.04 -20.34
CA ALA A 146 3.84 -26.07 -19.86
C ALA A 146 3.20 -27.47 -19.91
N ALA A 147 1.94 -27.61 -19.47
CA ALA A 147 1.21 -28.88 -19.51
C ALA A 147 1.03 -29.39 -20.95
N ILE A 148 0.69 -28.50 -21.89
CA ILE A 148 0.57 -28.84 -23.32
C ILE A 148 1.93 -29.27 -23.89
N GLY A 149 3.01 -28.56 -23.55
CA GLY A 149 4.37 -28.90 -23.98
C GLY A 149 4.83 -30.27 -23.47
N ILE A 150 4.55 -30.59 -22.20
CA ILE A 150 4.83 -31.91 -21.62
C ILE A 150 4.03 -33.00 -22.34
N TYR A 151 2.73 -32.77 -22.61
CA TYR A 151 1.90 -33.72 -23.35
C TYR A 151 2.44 -33.98 -24.77
N GLY A 152 2.86 -32.92 -25.48
CA GLY A 152 3.47 -33.04 -26.81
C GLY A 152 4.78 -33.83 -26.80
N LEU A 153 5.65 -33.58 -25.82
CA LEU A 153 6.90 -34.32 -25.66
C LEU A 153 6.66 -35.80 -25.33
N MET A 154 5.69 -36.09 -24.47
CA MET A 154 5.31 -37.46 -24.12
C MET A 154 4.73 -38.20 -25.33
N ALA A 155 3.86 -37.56 -26.12
CA ALA A 155 3.31 -38.15 -27.34
C ALA A 155 4.41 -38.50 -28.35
N TYR A 156 5.36 -37.60 -28.57
CA TYR A 156 6.53 -37.84 -29.43
C TYR A 156 7.40 -39.00 -28.92
N SER A 157 7.67 -39.04 -27.61
CA SER A 157 8.46 -40.12 -27.00
C SER A 157 7.80 -41.50 -27.14
N VAL A 158 6.47 -41.57 -27.03
CA VAL A 158 5.72 -42.81 -27.24
C VAL A 158 5.80 -43.24 -28.70
N GLU A 159 5.63 -42.33 -29.66
CA GLU A 159 5.71 -42.66 -31.09
C GLU A 159 7.11 -43.17 -31.49
N GLN A 160 8.16 -42.56 -30.94
CA GLN A 160 9.55 -42.98 -31.15
C GLN A 160 9.83 -44.38 -30.58
N ARG A 161 9.31 -44.69 -29.38
CA ARG A 161 9.37 -46.05 -28.81
C ARG A 161 8.57 -47.08 -29.62
N THR A 162 7.47 -46.66 -30.23
CA THR A 162 6.62 -47.55 -31.03
C THR A 162 7.32 -47.96 -32.34
N GLN A 163 8.08 -47.06 -32.97
CA GLN A 163 8.91 -47.38 -34.13
C GLN A 163 10.04 -48.37 -33.78
N GLU A 164 10.74 -48.21 -32.66
CA GLU A 164 11.76 -49.18 -32.23
C GLU A 164 11.18 -50.57 -31.98
N ILE A 165 9.99 -50.64 -31.38
CA ILE A 165 9.27 -51.91 -31.17
C ILE A 165 8.84 -52.51 -32.51
N GLY A 166 8.32 -51.72 -33.45
CA GLY A 166 7.91 -52.17 -34.77
C GLY A 166 9.06 -52.71 -35.62
N ILE A 167 10.24 -52.07 -35.56
CA ILE A 167 11.45 -52.54 -36.25
C ILE A 167 11.94 -53.86 -35.63
N ARG A 168 11.92 -54.00 -34.30
CA ARG A 168 12.27 -55.27 -33.61
C ARG A 168 11.27 -56.40 -33.87
N LEU A 169 9.99 -56.09 -34.03
CA LEU A 169 8.95 -57.06 -34.40
C LEU A 169 9.15 -57.53 -35.85
N ALA A 170 9.42 -56.60 -36.78
CA ALA A 170 9.63 -56.91 -38.20
C ALA A 170 10.93 -57.70 -38.46
N LEU A 171 11.95 -57.54 -37.59
CA LEU A 171 13.19 -58.32 -37.61
C LEU A 171 13.07 -59.71 -36.94
N GLY A 172 11.89 -60.11 -36.46
CA GLY A 172 11.62 -61.49 -36.04
C GLY A 172 11.95 -61.82 -34.59
N ALA A 173 11.97 -60.85 -33.68
CA ALA A 173 12.11 -61.15 -32.25
C ALA A 173 10.87 -61.90 -31.73
N GLN A 174 11.06 -63.18 -31.40
CA GLN A 174 10.03 -64.10 -30.93
C GLN A 174 9.35 -63.56 -29.65
N ALA A 175 8.02 -63.44 -29.67
CA ALA A 175 7.18 -62.88 -28.61
C ALA A 175 7.26 -63.61 -27.24
N SER A 176 8.09 -64.64 -27.11
CA SER A 176 8.21 -65.48 -25.91
C SER A 176 9.28 -65.05 -24.89
N GLN A 177 10.15 -64.08 -25.19
CA GLN A 177 11.25 -63.70 -24.27
C GLN A 177 11.06 -62.43 -23.44
N VAL A 178 9.97 -61.68 -23.62
CA VAL A 178 9.77 -60.37 -22.93
C VAL A 178 9.11 -60.50 -21.55
N ARG A 179 8.80 -61.72 -21.07
CA ARG A 179 8.13 -61.92 -19.77
C ARG A 179 9.03 -62.27 -18.58
N ARG A 180 10.36 -62.26 -18.71
CA ARG A 180 11.23 -62.68 -17.61
C ARG A 180 12.50 -61.85 -17.45
N TRP A 181 12.34 -60.59 -17.06
CA TRP A 181 13.38 -59.85 -16.32
C TRP A 181 12.68 -59.00 -15.25
N SER A 182 12.59 -59.58 -14.04
CA SER A 182 12.46 -58.87 -12.76
C SER A 182 13.82 -58.33 -12.35
#